data_AF-A0A1V4Y4V7-F1
#
_entry.id   AF-A0A1V4Y4V7-F1
#
_cell.length_a   1.000
_cell.length_b   1.000
_cell.length_c   1.000
_cell.angle_alpha   90.00
_cell.angle_beta   90.00
_cell.angle_gamma   90.00
#
_symmetry.space_group_name_H-M   'P 1'
#
loop_
_entity.id
_entity.type
_entity.pdbx_description
1 polymer ?
#
loop_
_entity_poly.entity_id
_entity_poly.type
_entity_poly.pdbx_seq_one_letter_code
_entity_poly.pdbx_strand_id
1 'polypeptide(L)'
;MTSKVIAGTGHAPTTENSAVVHSIDSKLYITNDSITDSYFTELQHHPLVKEFANVSEELYALVAQTNPTLKLFFDVAKRITEAKE
;
A
#
# COMPACT_ATOMS: atom_id res chain seq x y z
N MET A 1 6.33 32.79 42.04
CA MET A 1 6.04 31.41 41.59
C MET A 1 6.73 31.21 40.25
N THR A 2 7.90 30.57 40.26
CA THR A 2 8.76 30.39 39.09
C THR A 2 8.56 28.98 38.56
N SER A 3 7.75 28.83 37.51
CA SER A 3 7.61 27.54 36.81
C SER A 3 8.87 27.26 36.01
N LYS A 4 9.69 26.35 36.54
CA LYS A 4 10.87 25.79 35.87
C LYS A 4 10.39 24.76 34.85
N VAL A 5 10.33 25.13 33.58
CA VAL A 5 10.13 24.17 32.48
C VAL A 5 11.40 23.34 32.38
N ILE A 6 11.30 22.07 32.75
CA ILE A 6 12.38 21.10 32.60
C ILE A 6 12.46 20.79 31.11
N ALA A 7 13.44 21.35 30.43
CA ALA A 7 13.79 20.96 29.07
C ALA A 7 14.37 19.54 29.12
N GLY A 8 13.50 18.54 28.99
CA GLY A 8 13.93 17.21 28.59
C GLY A 8 14.58 17.32 27.22
N THR A 9 15.67 16.58 27.00
CA THR A 9 16.49 16.53 25.78
C THR A 9 15.75 15.86 24.60
N GLY A 10 14.50 16.26 24.37
CA GLY A 10 13.73 15.93 23.17
C GLY A 10 13.98 17.03 22.16
N HIS A 11 14.58 16.67 21.03
CA HIS A 11 14.83 17.60 19.92
C HIS A 11 13.51 18.31 19.59
N ALA A 12 13.48 19.63 19.74
CA ALA A 12 12.39 20.42 19.19
C ALA A 12 12.34 20.13 17.67
N PRO A 13 11.16 19.92 17.06
CA PRO A 13 11.08 19.78 15.62
C PRO A 13 11.61 21.08 15.00
N THR A 14 12.83 21.05 14.49
CA THR A 14 13.35 22.11 13.63
C THR A 14 12.78 21.87 12.23
N THR A 15 12.75 22.91 11.39
CA THR A 15 12.41 22.78 9.97
C THR A 15 13.28 21.75 9.26
N GLU A 16 14.48 21.50 9.77
CA GLU A 16 15.44 20.50 9.29
C GLU A 16 15.03 19.05 9.65
N ASN A 17 14.25 18.86 10.73
CA ASN A 17 13.77 17.56 11.21
C ASN A 17 12.29 17.30 10.88
N SER A 18 11.67 18.18 10.12
CA SER A 18 10.29 18.01 9.68
C SER A 18 10.27 17.03 8.51
N ALA A 19 9.62 15.87 8.70
CA ALA A 19 9.27 15.00 7.59
C ALA A 19 8.43 15.83 6.60
N VAL A 20 8.93 15.98 5.37
CA VAL A 20 8.16 16.59 4.30
C VAL A 20 6.92 15.72 4.10
N VAL A 21 5.77 16.20 4.54
CA VAL A 21 4.49 15.60 4.23
C VAL A 21 4.28 15.84 2.75
N HIS A 22 4.73 14.89 1.92
CA HIS A 22 4.25 14.82 0.56
C HIS A 22 2.75 14.54 0.65
N SER A 23 1.97 15.58 0.39
CA SER A 23 0.55 15.45 0.06
C SER A 23 0.45 14.35 -0.98
N ILE A 24 -0.09 13.19 -0.58
CA ILE A 24 -0.50 12.17 -1.55
C ILE A 24 -1.63 12.84 -2.31
N ASP A 25 -1.35 13.28 -3.54
CA ASP A 25 -2.36 13.79 -4.44
C ASP A 25 -3.45 12.70 -4.53
N SER A 26 -4.65 13.02 -4.06
CA SER A 26 -5.80 12.10 -4.08
C SER A 26 -6.23 11.72 -5.50
N LYS A 27 -5.52 12.17 -6.55
CA LYS A 27 -5.59 11.64 -7.92
C LYS A 27 -4.69 10.43 -8.17
N LEU A 28 -4.04 9.88 -7.15
CA LEU A 28 -3.38 8.57 -7.22
C LEU A 28 -4.37 7.38 -7.20
N TYR A 29 -5.66 7.62 -7.43
CA TYR A 29 -6.47 6.54 -7.98
C TYR A 29 -5.87 6.21 -9.34
N ILE A 30 -5.45 4.97 -9.49
CA ILE A 30 -5.08 4.37 -10.77
C ILE A 30 -6.28 4.62 -11.71
N THR A 31 -6.20 5.70 -12.48
CA THR A 31 -7.23 6.16 -13.42
C THR A 31 -6.75 6.03 -14.86
N ASN A 32 -5.58 5.41 -15.06
CA ASN A 32 -5.08 5.09 -16.38
C ASN A 32 -5.03 3.58 -16.55
N ASP A 33 -5.95 3.07 -17.36
CA ASP A 33 -5.95 1.72 -17.94
C ASP A 33 -4.75 1.48 -18.90
N SER A 34 -3.78 2.41 -18.98
CA SER A 34 -2.60 2.35 -19.86
C SER A 34 -1.26 2.25 -19.13
N ILE A 35 -1.23 2.22 -17.79
CA ILE A 35 0.01 2.09 -16.99
C ILE A 35 0.28 0.62 -16.62
N THR A 36 -0.59 -0.31 -17.01
CA THR A 36 -0.57 -1.70 -16.58
C THR A 36 0.50 -2.57 -17.21
N ASP A 37 1.07 -2.22 -18.37
CA ASP A 37 1.81 -3.24 -19.13
C ASP A 37 3.30 -3.36 -18.80
N SER A 38 3.98 -2.27 -18.42
CA SER A 38 5.46 -2.30 -18.27
C SER A 38 5.96 -2.36 -16.82
N TYR A 39 5.20 -1.88 -15.84
CA TYR A 39 5.66 -1.82 -14.44
C TYR A 39 5.42 -3.11 -13.66
N PHE A 40 4.45 -3.92 -14.07
CA PHE A 40 4.05 -5.12 -13.34
C PHE A 40 4.55 -6.42 -13.98
N THR A 41 5.27 -6.35 -15.11
CA THR A 41 5.76 -7.53 -15.82
C THR A 41 6.66 -8.41 -14.95
N GLU A 42 7.51 -7.81 -14.10
CA GLU A 42 8.34 -8.58 -13.16
C GLU A 42 7.50 -9.24 -12.05
N LEU A 43 6.53 -8.48 -11.51
CA LEU A 43 5.65 -8.94 -10.45
C LEU A 43 4.67 -10.03 -10.92
N GLN A 44 4.24 -10.02 -12.18
CA GLN A 44 3.46 -11.10 -12.80
C GLN A 44 4.15 -12.47 -12.69
N HIS A 45 5.47 -12.47 -12.73
CA HIS A 45 6.25 -13.71 -12.65
C HIS A 45 6.62 -14.09 -11.22
N HIS A 46 6.43 -13.18 -10.25
CA HIS A 46 6.80 -13.40 -8.86
C HIS A 46 5.94 -14.51 -8.21
N PRO A 47 6.53 -15.53 -7.55
CA PRO A 47 5.80 -16.67 -6.97
C PRO A 47 4.68 -16.25 -6.02
N LEU A 48 4.97 -15.31 -5.12
CA LEU A 48 3.99 -14.82 -4.14
C LEU A 48 2.77 -14.18 -4.80
N VAL A 49 2.97 -13.41 -5.88
CA VAL A 49 1.85 -12.75 -6.58
C VAL A 49 0.95 -13.81 -7.22
N LYS A 50 1.54 -14.86 -7.80
CA LYS A 50 0.78 -15.99 -8.35
C LYS A 50 0.02 -16.76 -7.28
N GLU A 51 0.62 -16.99 -6.11
CA GLU A 51 -0.04 -17.66 -4.99
C GLU A 51 -1.23 -16.85 -4.48
N PHE A 52 -1.08 -15.53 -4.33
CA PHE A 52 -2.17 -14.65 -3.93
C PHE A 52 -3.27 -14.55 -5.00
N ALA A 53 -2.91 -14.58 -6.28
CA ALA A 53 -3.88 -14.58 -7.37
C ALA A 53 -4.67 -15.91 -7.45
N ASN A 54 -4.01 -17.04 -7.18
CA ASN A 54 -4.57 -18.39 -7.29
C ASN A 54 -5.25 -18.90 -5.99
N VAL A 55 -5.73 -17.97 -5.14
CA VAL A 55 -6.47 -18.32 -3.93
C VAL A 55 -7.84 -18.91 -4.29
N SER A 56 -8.29 -19.94 -3.56
CA SER A 56 -9.62 -20.53 -3.78
C SER A 56 -10.74 -19.52 -3.49
N GLU A 57 -11.87 -19.65 -4.20
CA GLU A 57 -13.02 -18.77 -4.01
C GLU A 57 -13.55 -18.80 -2.58
N GLU A 58 -13.55 -19.97 -1.93
CA GLU A 58 -13.97 -20.15 -0.55
C GLU A 58 -13.08 -19.35 0.42
N LEU A 59 -11.76 -19.45 0.27
CA LEU A 59 -10.82 -18.72 1.13
C LEU A 59 -10.86 -17.21 0.84
N TYR A 60 -11.00 -16.82 -0.42
CA TYR A 60 -11.21 -15.43 -0.80
C TYR A 60 -12.48 -14.87 -0.14
N ALA A 61 -13.60 -15.61 -0.19
CA ALA A 61 -14.86 -15.19 0.41
C ALA A 61 -14.75 -15.05 1.94
N LEU A 62 -14.07 -16.00 2.60
CA LEU A 62 -13.81 -15.93 4.05
C LEU A 62 -12.95 -14.72 4.42
N VAL A 63 -11.88 -14.47 3.66
CA VAL A 63 -11.00 -13.32 3.89
C VAL A 63 -11.71 -12.00 3.60
N ALA A 64 -12.55 -11.95 2.57
CA ALA A 64 -13.34 -10.76 2.24
C ALA A 64 -14.28 -10.34 3.38
N GLN A 65 -14.77 -11.29 4.18
CA GLN A 65 -15.63 -11.03 5.34
C GLN A 65 -14.85 -10.67 6.60
N THR A 66 -13.62 -11.17 6.75
CA THR A 66 -12.87 -11.10 8.01
C THR A 66 -11.75 -10.08 8.00
N ASN A 67 -11.12 -9.83 6.84
CA ASN A 67 -9.97 -8.95 6.72
C ASN A 67 -9.94 -8.21 5.37
N PRO A 68 -10.44 -6.97 5.32
CA PRO A 68 -10.48 -6.19 4.09
C PRO A 68 -9.08 -5.83 3.55
N THR A 69 -8.06 -5.77 4.39
CA THR A 69 -6.68 -5.51 3.98
C THR A 69 -6.09 -6.70 3.23
N LEU A 70 -6.30 -7.93 3.72
CA LEU A 70 -5.87 -9.13 3.01
C LEU A 70 -6.63 -9.31 1.69
N LYS A 71 -7.92 -8.97 1.67
CA LYS A 71 -8.71 -8.92 0.42
C LYS A 71 -8.07 -7.99 -0.62
N LEU A 72 -7.63 -6.81 -0.21
CA LEU A 72 -6.95 -5.86 -1.10
C LEU A 72 -5.71 -6.48 -1.75
N PHE A 73 -4.92 -7.25 -1.00
CA PHE A 73 -3.74 -7.92 -1.57
C PHE A 73 -4.10 -9.00 -2.60
N PHE A 74 -5.16 -9.79 -2.37
CA PHE A 74 -5.65 -10.73 -3.38
C PHE A 74 -6.15 -10.01 -4.64
N ASP A 75 -6.89 -8.91 -4.48
CA ASP A 75 -7.41 -8.13 -5.61
C ASP A 75 -6.28 -7.53 -6.46
N VAL A 76 -5.25 -6.98 -5.80
CA VAL A 76 -4.06 -6.45 -6.48
C VAL A 76 -3.30 -7.56 -7.21
N ALA A 77 -3.10 -8.71 -6.56
CA ALA A 77 -2.41 -9.84 -7.17
C ALA A 77 -3.15 -10.36 -8.42
N LYS A 78 -4.48 -10.51 -8.36
CA LYS A 78 -5.32 -10.90 -9.51
C LYS A 78 -5.21 -9.91 -10.66
N ARG A 79 -5.34 -8.61 -10.39
CA ARG A 79 -5.18 -7.56 -11.41
C ARG A 79 -3.81 -7.58 -12.07
N ILE A 80 -2.74 -7.80 -11.30
CA ILE A 80 -1.39 -7.91 -11.85
C ILE A 80 -1.30 -9.10 -12.82
N THR A 81 -1.86 -10.26 -12.46
CA THR A 81 -1.81 -11.47 -13.29
C THR A 81 -2.79 -11.49 -14.46
N GLU A 82 -3.92 -10.80 -14.36
CA GLU A 82 -5.00 -10.75 -15.35
C GLU A 82 -4.84 -9.59 -16.34
N ALA A 83 -3.94 -8.62 -16.11
CA ALA A 83 -3.60 -7.52 -17.01
C ALA A 83 -2.84 -8.00 -18.28
N LYS A 84 -3.36 -9.04 -18.92
CA LYS A 84 -2.81 -9.67 -20.10
C LYS A 84 -3.86 -9.64 -21.20
N GLU A 85 -4.10 -8.46 -21.77
CA GLU A 85 -4.75 -8.25 -23.07
C GLU A 85 -4.13 -7.05 -23.80
#